data_AF-A0A7S1HUQ2-F1
#
_entry.id   AF-A0A7S1HUQ2-F1
#
_cell.length_a   1.000
_cell.length_b   1.000
_cell.length_c   1.000
_cell.angle_alpha   90.00
_cell.angle_beta   90.00
_cell.angle_gamma   90.00
#
_symmetry.space_group_name_H-M   'P 1'
#
loop_
_entity.id
_entity.type
_entity.pdbx_description
1 polymer ?
#
loop_
_entity_poly.entity_id
_entity_poly.type
_entity_poly.pdbx_seq_one_letter_code
_entity_poly.pdbx_strand_id
1 'polypeptide(L)'
;IMPNLVPPVSTLAMAKAYRDRIVAALPANTRFEPLMTLYLTGTTTPVDIREAAASGIVKAVKWYPAGATTNSDAGVKETDMALVFPTLEAMAEVGLPLLCHGETTDPEADVFDREALWVENVL
;
A
#
# COMPACT_ATOMS: atom_id res chain seq x y z
N ILE A 1 -3.83 6.38 -6.99
CA ILE A 1 -5.06 6.06 -6.22
C ILE A 1 -4.67 5.22 -5.03
N MET A 2 -4.91 5.70 -3.80
CA MET A 2 -4.53 5.00 -2.57
C MET A 2 -5.52 3.87 -2.23
N PRO A 3 -5.10 2.80 -1.52
CA PRO A 3 -5.86 1.55 -1.40
C PRO A 3 -6.57 1.36 -0.05
N ASN A 4 -6.56 2.34 0.86
CA ASN A 4 -7.11 2.26 2.22
C ASN A 4 -8.66 2.40 2.28
N LEU A 5 -9.36 1.66 1.40
CA LEU A 5 -10.82 1.50 1.46
C LEU A 5 -11.23 0.53 2.59
N VAL A 6 -12.54 0.34 2.75
CA VAL A 6 -13.12 -0.70 3.62
C VAL A 6 -13.92 -1.69 2.76
N PRO A 7 -13.44 -2.94 2.56
CA PRO A 7 -12.12 -3.47 2.93
C PRO A 7 -10.97 -2.85 2.11
N PRO A 8 -9.70 -2.94 2.57
CA PRO A 8 -8.56 -2.39 1.85
C PRO A 8 -8.36 -3.10 0.51
N VAL A 9 -7.89 -2.38 -0.49
CA VAL A 9 -7.60 -2.93 -1.82
C VAL A 9 -6.29 -3.71 -1.76
N SER A 10 -6.36 -4.99 -1.40
CA SER A 10 -5.19 -5.85 -1.17
C SER A 10 -4.91 -6.86 -2.28
N THR A 11 -5.80 -7.01 -3.27
CA THR A 11 -5.62 -7.95 -4.39
C THR A 11 -5.76 -7.28 -5.75
N LEU A 12 -5.17 -7.88 -6.78
CA LEU A 12 -5.30 -7.41 -8.15
C LEU A 12 -6.77 -7.36 -8.61
N ALA A 13 -7.59 -8.34 -8.21
CA ALA A 13 -9.02 -8.37 -8.54
C ALA A 13 -9.75 -7.15 -7.95
N MET A 14 -9.46 -6.80 -6.70
CA MET A 14 -10.03 -5.60 -6.06
C MET A 14 -9.55 -4.31 -6.74
N ALA A 15 -8.27 -4.23 -7.12
CA ALA A 15 -7.73 -3.07 -7.82
C ALA A 15 -8.38 -2.88 -9.20
N LYS A 16 -8.59 -3.97 -9.95
CA LYS A 16 -9.32 -3.96 -11.23
C LYS A 16 -10.75 -3.45 -11.04
N ALA A 17 -11.50 -4.08 -10.15
CA ALA A 17 -12.89 -3.69 -9.89
C ALA A 17 -13.00 -2.23 -9.41
N TYR A 18 -12.06 -1.76 -8.58
CA TYR A 18 -12.07 -0.38 -8.12
C TYR A 18 -11.71 0.60 -9.25
N ARG A 19 -10.70 0.28 -10.07
CA ARG A 19 -10.36 1.07 -11.26
C ARG A 19 -11.57 1.24 -12.18
N ASP A 20 -12.29 0.17 -12.45
CA ASP A 20 -13.43 0.20 -13.36
C ASP A 20 -14.57 1.06 -12.80
N ARG A 21 -14.82 1.02 -11.48
CA ARG A 21 -15.76 1.94 -10.81
C ARG A 21 -15.32 3.40 -10.92
N ILE A 22 -14.02 3.69 -10.77
CA ILE A 22 -13.49 5.06 -10.92
C ILE A 22 -13.72 5.56 -12.35
N VAL A 23 -13.35 4.76 -13.36
CA VAL A 23 -13.50 5.13 -14.77
C VAL A 23 -14.97 5.33 -15.14
N ALA A 24 -15.86 4.45 -14.66
CA ALA A 24 -17.30 4.56 -14.90
C ALA A 24 -17.94 5.81 -14.27
N ALA A 25 -17.33 6.37 -13.23
CA ALA A 25 -17.79 7.59 -12.57
C ALA A 25 -17.31 8.88 -13.27
N LEU A 26 -16.42 8.78 -14.26
CA LEU A 26 -15.91 9.96 -14.96
C LEU A 26 -16.95 10.53 -15.94
N PRO A 27 -17.04 11.86 -16.08
CA PRO A 27 -17.80 12.48 -17.16
C PRO A 27 -17.32 12.00 -18.53
N ALA A 28 -18.23 12.00 -19.51
CA ALA A 28 -17.88 11.70 -20.90
C ALA A 28 -16.72 12.60 -21.38
N ASN A 29 -15.81 12.03 -22.17
CA ASN A 29 -14.63 12.70 -22.74
C ASN A 29 -13.57 13.16 -21.72
N THR A 30 -13.61 12.66 -20.48
CA THR A 30 -12.54 12.92 -19.50
C THR A 30 -11.24 12.20 -19.88
N ARG A 31 -10.11 12.91 -19.84
CA ARG A 31 -8.77 12.31 -19.96
C ARG A 31 -8.17 12.10 -18.57
N PHE A 32 -8.36 10.91 -18.01
CA PHE A 32 -7.83 10.56 -16.69
C PHE A 32 -7.44 9.09 -16.66
N GLU A 33 -6.25 8.80 -16.14
CA GLU A 33 -5.76 7.44 -15.92
C GLU A 33 -5.52 7.21 -14.42
N PRO A 34 -6.34 6.38 -13.75
CA PRO A 34 -6.10 6.03 -12.36
C PRO A 34 -4.92 5.05 -12.24
N LEU A 35 -3.82 5.53 -11.66
CA LEU A 35 -2.68 4.68 -11.26
C LEU A 35 -3.02 3.97 -9.95
N MET A 36 -3.32 2.67 -10.04
CA MET A 36 -3.79 1.90 -8.89
C MET A 36 -2.63 1.45 -8.00
N THR A 37 -2.91 1.28 -6.71
CA THR A 37 -1.96 0.71 -5.75
C THR A 37 -2.61 -0.43 -4.97
N LEU A 38 -1.80 -1.31 -4.40
CA LEU A 38 -2.26 -2.31 -3.43
C LEU A 38 -1.90 -1.89 -2.01
N TYR A 39 -2.73 -2.30 -1.05
CA TYR A 39 -2.46 -2.13 0.38
C TYR A 39 -1.53 -3.26 0.85
N LEU A 40 -0.39 -2.92 1.46
CA LEU A 40 0.50 -3.92 2.07
C LEU A 40 -0.12 -4.47 3.36
N THR A 41 -0.48 -5.75 3.34
CA THR A 41 -0.97 -6.48 4.52
C THR A 41 -0.01 -7.61 4.89
N GLY A 42 -0.13 -8.15 6.11
CA GLY A 42 0.61 -9.35 6.52
C GLY A 42 0.28 -10.62 5.71
N THR A 43 -0.73 -10.56 4.84
CA THR A 43 -1.13 -11.67 3.95
C THR A 43 -0.76 -11.42 2.49
N THR A 44 -0.13 -10.28 2.16
CA THR A 44 0.32 -10.00 0.79
C THR A 44 1.49 -10.91 0.46
N THR A 45 1.37 -11.72 -0.59
CA THR A 45 2.37 -12.72 -0.95
C THR A 45 3.26 -12.26 -2.11
N PRO A 46 4.46 -12.86 -2.28
CA PRO A 46 5.29 -12.65 -3.47
C PRO A 46 4.56 -12.94 -4.79
N VAL A 47 3.63 -13.90 -4.79
CA VAL A 47 2.83 -14.25 -5.98
C VAL A 47 1.90 -13.09 -6.34
N ASP A 48 1.20 -12.52 -5.35
CA ASP A 48 0.33 -11.35 -5.55
C ASP A 48 1.10 -10.18 -6.17
N ILE A 49 2.35 -9.94 -5.73
CA ILE A 49 3.21 -8.87 -6.27
C ILE A 49 3.55 -9.10 -7.73
N ARG A 50 3.97 -10.32 -8.09
CA ARG A 50 4.34 -10.65 -9.47
C ARG A 50 3.12 -10.54 -10.39
N GLU A 51 1.96 -11.04 -9.96
CA GLU A 51 0.71 -10.91 -10.71
C GLU A 51 0.28 -9.45 -10.87
N ALA A 52 0.38 -8.66 -9.80
CA ALA A 52 0.05 -7.24 -9.81
C ALA A 52 0.94 -6.46 -10.78
N ALA A 53 2.26 -6.66 -10.75
CA ALA A 53 3.21 -6.03 -11.65
C ALA A 53 2.96 -6.45 -13.10
N ALA A 54 2.81 -7.75 -13.37
CA ALA A 54 2.55 -8.28 -14.72
C ALA A 54 1.23 -7.77 -15.32
N SER A 55 0.25 -7.41 -14.49
CA SER A 55 -1.03 -6.87 -14.96
C SER A 55 -0.92 -5.50 -15.63
N GLY A 56 0.11 -4.72 -15.31
CA GLY A 56 0.25 -3.32 -15.70
C GLY A 56 -0.76 -2.36 -15.05
N ILE A 57 -1.71 -2.84 -14.25
CA ILE A 57 -2.76 -2.03 -13.60
C ILE A 57 -2.25 -1.43 -12.28
N VAL A 58 -1.58 -2.25 -11.48
CA VAL A 58 -0.99 -1.84 -10.20
C VAL A 58 0.36 -1.19 -10.48
N LYS A 59 0.56 0.01 -9.92
CA LYS A 59 1.76 0.82 -10.13
C LYS A 59 2.67 0.91 -8.90
N ALA A 60 2.16 0.55 -7.72
CA ALA A 60 2.93 0.50 -6.48
C ALA A 60 2.15 -0.29 -5.40
N VAL A 61 2.82 -0.58 -4.29
CA VAL A 61 2.19 -1.04 -3.05
C VAL A 61 2.35 0.06 -2.00
N LYS A 62 1.29 0.36 -1.25
CA LYS A 62 1.29 1.35 -0.19
C LYS A 62 1.26 0.65 1.18
N TRP A 63 2.26 0.95 1.99
CA TRP A 63 2.33 0.55 3.39
C TRP A 63 1.78 1.67 4.28
N TYR A 64 0.83 1.30 5.14
CA TYR A 64 0.39 2.07 6.28
C TYR A 64 0.75 1.27 7.54
N PRO A 65 1.59 1.78 8.45
CA PRO A 65 1.79 1.16 9.76
C PRO A 65 0.46 1.00 10.48
N ALA A 66 0.24 -0.15 11.12
CA ALA A 66 -1.06 -0.49 11.68
C ALA A 66 -1.50 0.50 12.77
N GLY A 67 -2.61 1.20 12.55
CA GLY A 67 -3.14 2.20 13.49
C GLY A 67 -2.55 3.61 13.32
N ALA A 68 -1.64 3.84 12.37
CA ALA A 68 -1.06 5.16 12.13
C ALA A 68 -2.07 6.18 11.60
N THR A 69 -3.04 5.74 10.80
CA THR A 69 -3.96 6.64 10.10
C THR A 69 -5.32 5.99 9.74
N THR A 70 -6.17 6.70 9.02
CA THR A 70 -7.51 6.22 8.62
C THR A 70 -7.46 4.91 7.83
N ASN A 71 -8.25 3.93 8.28
CA ASN A 71 -8.36 2.57 7.72
C ASN A 71 -7.00 1.83 7.65
N SER A 72 -6.11 2.06 8.63
CA SER A 72 -4.78 1.46 8.65
C SER A 72 -4.69 0.16 9.48
N ASP A 73 -5.75 -0.29 10.13
CA ASP A 73 -5.70 -1.45 11.07
C ASP A 73 -5.23 -2.76 10.41
N ALA A 74 -5.41 -2.90 9.09
CA ALA A 74 -4.93 -4.05 8.32
C ALA A 74 -3.44 -3.95 7.90
N GLY A 75 -2.78 -2.87 8.31
CA GLY A 75 -1.37 -2.57 8.07
C GLY A 75 -0.42 -3.62 8.66
N VAL A 76 0.75 -3.74 8.05
CA VAL A 76 1.88 -4.40 8.70
C VAL A 76 2.42 -3.45 9.76
N LYS A 77 2.64 -3.93 11.00
CA LYS A 77 3.33 -3.14 12.03
C LYS A 77 4.80 -3.02 11.70
N GLU A 78 5.45 -1.93 12.11
CA GLU A 78 6.90 -1.75 11.99
C GLU A 78 7.68 -2.94 12.57
N THR A 79 7.27 -3.42 13.74
CA THR A 79 7.88 -4.57 14.43
C THR A 79 7.73 -5.89 13.66
N ASP A 80 6.78 -5.97 12.74
CA ASP A 80 6.41 -7.19 12.02
C ASP A 80 6.91 -7.15 10.55
N MET A 81 7.67 -6.12 10.17
CA MET A 81 8.15 -5.94 8.79
C MET A 81 8.95 -7.14 8.27
N ALA A 82 9.70 -7.81 9.15
CA ALA A 82 10.45 -9.02 8.81
C ALA A 82 9.56 -10.14 8.21
N LEU A 83 8.26 -10.19 8.57
CA LEU A 83 7.32 -11.18 8.06
C LEU A 83 7.00 -10.98 6.57
N VAL A 84 7.15 -9.75 6.06
CA VAL A 84 6.85 -9.40 4.67
C VAL A 84 8.10 -9.17 3.82
N PHE A 85 9.30 -9.46 4.33
CA PHE A 85 10.53 -9.36 3.56
C PHE A 85 10.50 -10.13 2.24
N PRO A 86 10.00 -11.38 2.16
CA PRO A 86 9.87 -12.07 0.87
C PRO A 86 8.99 -11.32 -0.14
N THR A 87 7.97 -10.62 0.35
CA THR A 87 7.08 -9.78 -0.47
C THR A 87 7.81 -8.52 -0.95
N LEU A 88 8.60 -7.87 -0.09
CA LEU A 88 9.42 -6.71 -0.45
C LEU A 88 10.54 -7.07 -1.44
N GLU A 89 11.17 -8.24 -1.29
CA GLU A 89 12.14 -8.78 -2.25
C GLU A 89 11.50 -8.97 -3.62
N ALA A 90 10.31 -9.59 -3.67
CA ALA A 90 9.57 -9.75 -4.91
C ALA A 90 9.21 -8.40 -5.56
N MET A 91 8.88 -7.37 -4.76
CA MET A 91 8.65 -6.02 -5.25
C MET A 91 9.90 -5.42 -5.89
N ALA A 92 11.06 -5.56 -5.25
CA ALA A 92 12.33 -5.10 -5.77
C ALA A 92 12.70 -5.82 -7.09
N GLU A 93 12.53 -7.14 -7.16
CA GLU A 93 12.80 -7.95 -8.36
C GLU A 93 11.99 -7.51 -9.58
N VAL A 94 10.71 -7.15 -9.40
CA VAL A 94 9.83 -6.73 -10.49
C VAL A 94 9.78 -5.21 -10.66
N GLY A 95 10.54 -4.46 -9.87
CA GLY A 95 10.58 -2.99 -9.91
C GLY A 95 9.27 -2.32 -9.49
N LEU A 96 8.46 -2.94 -8.62
CA LEU A 96 7.21 -2.37 -8.11
C LEU A 96 7.51 -1.48 -6.87
N PRO A 97 7.27 -0.16 -6.92
CA PRO A 97 7.59 0.75 -5.82
C PRO A 97 6.83 0.41 -4.53
N LEU A 98 7.53 0.55 -3.39
CA LEU A 98 6.93 0.66 -2.07
C LEU A 98 6.71 2.14 -1.75
N LEU A 99 5.48 2.50 -1.40
CA LEU A 99 5.12 3.80 -0.88
C LEU A 99 4.91 3.66 0.63
N CYS A 100 5.52 4.52 1.44
CA CYS A 100 5.42 4.44 2.90
C CYS A 100 4.56 5.57 3.45
N HIS A 101 3.73 5.28 4.45
CA HIS A 101 3.23 6.26 5.41
C HIS A 101 4.23 6.27 6.56
N GLY A 102 5.17 7.20 6.53
CA GLY A 102 6.34 7.17 7.41
C GLY A 102 6.09 7.83 8.76
N GLU A 103 5.22 7.27 9.58
CA GLU A 103 4.98 7.74 10.95
C GLU A 103 4.97 6.54 11.91
N THR A 104 5.69 6.65 13.02
CA THR A 104 5.65 5.62 14.06
C THR A 104 4.30 5.61 14.76
N THR A 105 3.89 4.41 15.19
CA THR A 105 2.68 4.20 16.00
C THR A 105 2.99 4.04 17.49
N ASP A 106 4.22 4.35 17.92
CA ASP A 106 4.58 4.35 19.35
C ASP A 106 3.67 5.32 20.13
N PRO A 107 2.93 4.83 21.15
CA PRO A 107 2.05 5.70 21.95
C PRO A 107 2.83 6.74 22.77
N GLU A 108 4.12 6.53 23.03
CA GLU A 108 4.96 7.48 23.78
C GLU A 108 5.57 8.57 22.89
N ALA A 109 5.50 8.41 21.56
CA ALA A 109 6.00 9.41 20.61
C ALA A 109 5.04 10.61 20.50
N ASP A 110 5.59 11.82 20.63
CA ASP A 110 4.86 13.05 20.30
C ASP A 110 4.46 13.02 18.82
N VAL A 111 3.24 13.46 18.52
CA VAL A 111 2.68 13.45 17.15
C VAL A 111 3.57 14.21 16.15
N PHE A 112 4.28 15.25 16.59
CA PHE A 112 5.18 16.02 15.73
C PHE A 112 6.51 15.32 15.48
N ASP A 113 6.90 14.37 16.34
CA ASP A 113 8.15 13.62 16.24
C ASP A 113 7.98 12.28 15.52
N ARG A 114 6.73 11.86 15.25
CA ARG A 114 6.45 10.52 14.71
C ARG A 114 7.12 10.22 13.38
N GLU A 115 7.19 11.20 12.49
CA GLU A 115 7.87 11.04 11.19
C GLU A 115 9.38 10.95 11.36
N ALA A 116 9.97 11.83 12.17
CA ALA A 116 11.40 11.84 12.44
C ALA A 116 11.85 10.51 13.08
N LEU A 117 11.14 10.06 14.10
CA LEU A 117 11.40 8.77 14.76
C LEU A 117 11.22 7.58 13.81
N TRP A 118 10.26 7.64 12.89
CA TRP A 118 10.09 6.59 11.90
C TRP A 118 11.29 6.51 10.95
N VAL A 119 11.76 7.65 10.44
CA VAL A 119 12.96 7.70 9.58
C VAL A 119 14.18 7.16 10.32
N GLU A 120 14.38 7.55 11.59
CA GLU A 120 15.55 7.13 12.37
C GLU A 120 15.57 5.63 12.71
N ASN A 121 14.40 5.01 12.90
CA ASN A 121 14.30 3.64 13.43
C ASN A 121 13.92 2.58 12.37
N VAL A 122 13.42 3.00 11.20
CA VAL A 122 12.86 2.08 10.19
C VAL A 122 13.64 2.10 8.86
N LEU A 123 14.18 3.26 8.44
CA LEU A 123 14.96 3.40 7.19
C LEU A 123 16.47 3.30 7.43
#